data_AF-A0A7Z9ZIQ4-F1
#
_entry.id   AF-A0A7Z9ZIQ4-F1
#
_cell.length_a   1.000
_cell.length_b   1.000
_cell.length_c   1.000
_cell.angle_alpha   90.00
_cell.angle_beta   90.00
_cell.angle_gamma   90.00
#
_symmetry.space_group_name_H-M   'P 1'
#
loop_
_entity.id
_entity.type
_entity.pdbx_description
1 polymer ?
#
loop_
_entity_poly.entity_id
_entity_poly.type
_entity_poly.pdbx_seq_one_letter_code
_entity_poly.pdbx_strand_id
1 'polypeptide(L)'
;EAGAGPARYYRLPGAEGTLGFISPVTGHFCHACNRLRLTSDGRLLPCLLSGVAIDLRTPLRAGADDETLREIFRRAVVAKPRGHHLAEEPVPNARSMSQIGG
;
A
#
# COMPACT_ATOMS: atom_id res chain seq x y z
N GLU A 1 -20.67 -8.91 8.07
CA GLU A 1 -19.80 -8.89 6.87
C GLU A 1 -18.36 -8.68 7.30
N ALA A 2 -17.41 -9.40 6.70
CA ALA A 2 -15.99 -9.15 6.91
C ALA A 2 -15.60 -7.88 6.13
N GLY A 3 -15.06 -6.86 6.81
CA GLY A 3 -14.67 -5.61 6.15
C GLY A 3 -13.60 -5.84 5.07
N ALA A 4 -13.51 -4.95 4.07
CA ALA A 4 -12.59 -5.02 2.91
C ALA A 4 -11.08 -4.87 3.23
N GLY A 5 -10.70 -5.09 4.48
CA GLY A 5 -9.34 -5.00 5.00
C GLY A 5 -8.70 -6.39 5.21
N PRO A 6 -7.40 -6.43 5.53
CA PRO A 6 -6.66 -7.69 5.71
C PRO A 6 -6.98 -8.42 7.03
N ALA A 7 -7.95 -7.94 7.80
CA ALA A 7 -8.24 -8.48 9.11
C ALA A 7 -8.94 -9.84 9.00
N ARG A 8 -8.52 -10.77 9.86
CA ARG A 8 -9.26 -12.02 10.13
C ARG A 8 -10.25 -11.74 11.25
N TYR A 9 -11.53 -11.94 10.96
CA TYR A 9 -12.63 -11.60 11.86
C TYR A 9 -13.13 -12.82 12.65
N TYR A 10 -13.48 -12.59 13.91
CA TYR A 10 -13.96 -13.58 14.86
C TYR A 10 -15.18 -13.03 15.59
N ARG A 11 -16.19 -13.88 15.80
CA ARG A 11 -17.39 -13.56 16.57
C ARG A 11 -17.61 -14.63 17.64
N LEU A 12 -17.70 -14.19 18.89
CA LEU A 12 -17.98 -15.08 20.01
C LEU A 12 -19.49 -15.41 20.04
N PRO A 13 -19.90 -16.62 20.44
CA PRO A 13 -21.31 -16.96 20.62
C PRO A 13 -22.00 -15.96 21.57
N GLY A 14 -23.14 -15.41 21.15
CA GLY A 14 -23.90 -14.42 21.92
C GLY A 14 -23.35 -12.98 21.88
N ALA A 15 -22.19 -12.73 21.25
CA ALA A 15 -21.64 -11.38 21.18
C ALA A 15 -22.39 -10.49 20.16
N GLU A 16 -22.62 -9.24 20.55
CA GLU A 16 -23.23 -8.20 19.69
C GLU A 16 -22.29 -7.77 18.55
N GLY A 17 -20.98 -7.87 18.76
CA GLY A 17 -19.94 -7.38 17.84
C GLY A 17 -18.99 -8.44 17.29
N THR A 18 -18.00 -7.98 16.52
CA THR A 18 -16.96 -8.82 15.88
C THR A 18 -15.58 -8.23 16.18
N LEU A 19 -14.59 -9.09 16.42
CA LEU A 19 -13.18 -8.73 16.64
C LEU A 19 -12.36 -9.06 15.38
N GLY A 20 -11.46 -8.18 14.98
CA GLY A 20 -10.60 -8.37 13.80
C GLY A 20 -9.12 -8.32 14.18
N PHE A 21 -8.34 -9.31 13.73
CA PHE A 21 -6.89 -9.33 13.93
C PHE A 21 -6.16 -9.15 12.60
N ILE A 22 -5.16 -8.27 12.58
CA ILE A 22 -4.26 -8.07 11.45
C ILE A 22 -2.88 -8.58 11.85
N SER A 23 -2.34 -9.52 11.08
CA SER A 23 -1.02 -10.11 11.31
C SER A 23 -0.03 -9.60 10.25
N PRO A 24 0.52 -8.38 10.38
CA PRO A 24 1.36 -7.79 9.33
C PRO A 24 2.72 -8.46 9.19
N VAL A 25 3.20 -9.22 10.19
CA VAL A 25 4.54 -9.84 10.15
C VAL A 25 4.44 -11.36 9.90
N THR A 26 3.88 -12.10 10.85
CA THR A 26 3.85 -13.57 10.85
C THR A 26 2.92 -14.21 9.82
N GLY A 27 1.95 -13.45 9.30
CA GLY A 27 0.94 -13.92 8.35
C GLY A 27 0.55 -12.81 7.38
N HIS A 28 1.55 -12.17 6.78
CA HIS A 28 1.35 -10.97 5.97
C HIS A 28 0.44 -11.24 4.74
N PHE A 29 -0.26 -10.20 4.31
CA PHE A 29 -1.30 -10.26 3.28
C PHE A 29 -0.86 -9.62 1.95
N CYS A 30 0.45 -9.47 1.72
CA CYS A 30 0.99 -8.79 0.54
C CYS A 30 0.50 -9.40 -0.78
N HIS A 31 0.32 -10.73 -0.84
CA HIS A 31 -0.15 -11.45 -2.03
C HIS A 31 -1.54 -11.01 -2.51
N ALA A 32 -2.38 -10.49 -1.62
CA ALA A 32 -3.72 -10.00 -1.92
C ALA A 32 -3.79 -8.45 -1.92
N CYS A 33 -2.68 -7.76 -1.69
CA CYS A 33 -2.65 -6.30 -1.61
C CYS A 33 -2.77 -5.67 -2.99
N ASN A 34 -3.85 -4.94 -3.22
CA ASN A 34 -4.15 -4.22 -4.47
C ASN A 34 -4.02 -2.69 -4.34
N ARG A 35 -3.33 -2.21 -3.29
CA ARG A 35 -3.23 -0.77 -3.00
C ARG A 35 -1.99 -0.13 -3.63
N LEU A 36 -2.18 1.04 -4.19
CA LEU A 36 -1.16 2.07 -4.44
C LEU A 36 -1.48 3.27 -3.54
N ARG A 37 -0.48 4.10 -3.23
CA ARG A 37 -0.71 5.33 -2.46
C ARG A 37 -0.14 6.53 -3.19
N LEU A 38 -0.87 7.64 -3.19
CA LEU A 38 -0.40 8.94 -3.67
C LEU A 38 0.02 9.77 -2.45
N THR A 39 1.26 10.23 -2.44
CA THR A 39 1.77 11.13 -1.40
C THR A 39 1.34 12.58 -1.66
N SER A 40 1.42 13.41 -0.62
CA SER A 40 1.06 14.84 -0.71
C SER A 40 1.99 15.66 -1.62
N ASP A 41 3.24 15.22 -1.81
CA ASP A 41 4.16 15.80 -2.78
C ASP A 41 3.92 15.28 -4.22
N GLY A 42 3.01 14.33 -4.41
CA GLY A 42 2.53 13.88 -5.71
C GLY A 42 3.31 12.69 -6.30
N ARG A 43 3.78 11.78 -5.45
CA ARG A 43 4.46 10.54 -5.85
C ARG A 43 3.60 9.31 -5.60
N LEU A 44 3.65 8.35 -6.51
CA LEU A 44 3.04 7.03 -6.35
C LEU A 44 3.99 6.11 -5.58
N LEU A 45 3.49 5.57 -4.46
CA LEU A 45 4.12 4.50 -3.70
C LEU A 45 3.46 3.16 -4.06
N PRO A 46 4.22 2.20 -4.61
CA PRO A 46 3.68 0.89 -4.93
C PRO A 46 3.50 0.00 -3.70
N CYS A 47 4.28 0.27 -2.64
CA CYS A 47 4.18 -0.39 -1.35
C CYS A 47 4.53 0.61 -0.24
N LEU A 48 3.83 0.53 0.90
CA LEU A 48 4.12 1.34 2.10
C LEU A 48 5.48 1.01 2.73
N LEU A 49 5.97 -0.21 2.50
CA LEU A 49 7.15 -0.77 3.13
C LEU A 49 8.31 -0.92 2.13
N SER A 50 8.33 -0.08 1.11
CA SER A 50 9.37 0.00 0.09
C SER A 50 9.86 1.43 -0.04
N GLY A 51 11.13 1.61 -0.44
CA GLY A 51 11.69 2.93 -0.74
C GLY A 51 11.27 3.50 -2.11
N VAL A 52 10.62 2.70 -2.96
CA VAL A 52 10.22 3.11 -4.31
C VAL A 52 9.16 4.21 -4.26
N ALA A 53 9.40 5.30 -5.00
CA ALA A 53 8.45 6.38 -5.20
C ALA A 53 8.55 6.91 -6.63
N ILE A 54 7.43 7.00 -7.34
CA ILE A 54 7.39 7.38 -8.75
C ILE A 54 6.70 8.74 -8.89
N ASP A 55 7.35 9.71 -9.53
CA ASP A 55 6.77 11.03 -9.74
C ASP A 55 5.59 10.97 -10.73
N LEU A 56 4.41 11.38 -10.26
CA LEU A 56 3.21 11.54 -11.07
C LEU A 56 2.88 13.01 -11.32
N ARG A 57 3.28 13.89 -10.40
CA ARG A 57 2.92 15.31 -10.41
C ARG A 57 3.58 16.05 -11.57
N THR A 58 4.85 15.81 -11.83
CA THR A 58 5.56 16.55 -12.90
C THR A 58 4.98 16.25 -14.28
N PRO A 59 4.81 14.98 -14.69
CA PRO A 59 4.18 14.66 -15.99
C PRO A 59 2.75 15.20 -16.09
N LEU A 60 1.95 15.04 -15.03
CA LEU A 60 0.57 15.53 -15.02
C LEU A 60 0.49 17.05 -15.21
N ARG A 61 1.34 17.81 -14.51
CA ARG A 61 1.40 19.28 -14.65
C ARG A 61 2.00 19.75 -15.97
N ALA A 62 2.80 18.92 -16.61
CA ALA A 62 3.32 19.17 -17.96
C ALA A 62 2.29 18.88 -19.07
N GLY A 63 1.09 18.41 -18.72
CA GLY A 63 0.04 18.10 -19.69
C GLY A 63 0.20 16.74 -20.36
N ALA A 64 0.81 15.76 -19.68
CA ALA A 64 0.89 14.38 -20.15
C ALA A 64 -0.51 13.83 -20.49
N ASP A 65 -0.59 13.06 -21.57
CA ASP A 65 -1.82 12.40 -22.00
C ASP A 65 -2.13 11.14 -21.15
N ASP A 66 -3.34 10.62 -21.32
CA ASP A 66 -3.82 9.46 -20.57
C ASP A 66 -2.97 8.20 -20.78
N GLU A 67 -2.37 8.01 -21.97
CA GLU A 67 -1.50 6.85 -22.21
C GLU A 67 -0.19 6.97 -21.44
N THR A 68 0.41 8.16 -21.41
CA THR A 68 1.60 8.41 -20.61
C THR A 68 1.32 8.20 -19.12
N LEU A 69 0.19 8.73 -18.62
CA LEU A 69 -0.21 8.53 -17.23
C LEU A 69 -0.47 7.05 -16.93
N ARG A 70 -1.15 6.33 -17.83
CA ARG A 70 -1.39 4.89 -17.71
C ARG A 70 -0.09 4.10 -17.60
N GLU A 71 0.92 4.45 -18.38
CA GLU A 71 2.23 3.79 -18.30
C GLU A 71 2.93 4.06 -16.96
N ILE A 72 2.82 5.28 -16.42
CA ILE A 72 3.34 5.59 -15.07
C ILE A 72 2.67 4.68 -14.02
N PHE A 73 1.36 4.49 -14.08
CA PHE A 73 0.65 3.58 -13.17
C PHE A 73 1.06 2.11 -13.38
N ARG A 74 1.21 1.65 -14.63
CA ARG A 74 1.70 0.29 -14.92
C ARG A 74 3.07 0.06 -14.32
N ARG A 75 4.00 0.99 -14.51
CA ARG A 75 5.34 0.95 -13.90
C ARG A 75 5.27 0.88 -12.38
N ALA A 76 4.37 1.63 -11.75
CA ALA A 76 4.16 1.55 -10.31
C ALA A 76 3.68 0.15 -9.87
N VAL A 77 2.70 -0.42 -10.56
CA VAL A 77 2.20 -1.77 -10.26
C VAL A 77 3.31 -2.82 -10.43
N VAL A 78 4.08 -2.75 -11.51
CA VAL A 78 5.20 -3.68 -11.77
C VAL A 78 6.31 -3.53 -10.73
N ALA A 79 6.59 -2.32 -10.26
CA ALA A 79 7.58 -2.05 -9.22
C ALA A 79 7.12 -2.49 -7.80
N LYS A 80 5.88 -2.98 -7.64
CA LYS A 80 5.38 -3.47 -6.37
C LYS A 80 6.12 -4.75 -5.97
N PRO A 81 6.79 -4.79 -4.80
CA PRO A 81 7.42 -6.01 -4.32
C PRO A 81 6.35 -7.09 -4.04
N ARG A 82 6.72 -8.37 -4.22
CA ARG A 82 5.81 -9.50 -3.96
C ARG A 82 5.40 -9.59 -2.48
N GLY A 83 6.27 -9.17 -1.59
CA GLY A 83 6.07 -9.10 -0.15
C GLY A 83 7.08 -8.17 0.51
N HIS A 84 6.81 -7.80 1.76
CA HIS A 84 7.81 -7.15 2.61
C HIS A 84 8.55 -8.21 3.44
N HIS A 85 9.72 -7.87 3.97
CA HIS A 85 10.51 -8.77 4.82
C HIS A 85 10.66 -8.24 6.25
N LEU A 86 9.59 -7.67 6.82
CA LEU A 86 9.56 -7.11 8.18
C LEU A 86 10.07 -8.03 9.30
N ALA A 87 10.06 -9.36 9.09
CA ALA A 87 10.58 -10.32 10.05
C ALA A 87 12.12 -10.41 10.05
N GLU A 88 12.74 -10.02 8.94
CA GLU A 88 14.17 -10.21 8.67
C GLU A 88 14.91 -8.87 8.69
N GLU A 89 14.30 -7.84 8.09
CA GLU A 89 14.93 -6.54 7.88
C GLU A 89 14.00 -5.40 8.30
N PRO A 90 14.56 -4.32 8.90
CA PRO A 90 13.83 -3.09 9.09
C PRO A 90 13.38 -2.52 7.74
N VAL A 91 12.24 -1.84 7.74
CA VAL A 91 11.72 -1.21 6.52
C VAL A 91 12.75 -0.21 5.98
N PRO A 92 13.09 -0.24 4.69
CA PRO A 92 14.00 0.74 4.09
C PRO A 92 13.44 2.16 4.02
N ASN A 93 12.24 2.41 4.58
CA ASN A 93 11.47 3.60 4.30
C ASN A 93 11.95 4.78 5.15
N ALA A 94 12.56 5.75 4.50
CA ALA A 94 13.04 6.99 5.09
C ALA A 94 11.92 8.02 5.39
N ARG A 95 10.65 7.71 5.11
CA ARG A 95 9.52 8.63 5.29
C ARG A 95 8.64 8.23 6.48
N SER A 96 8.24 9.22 7.27
CA SER A 96 7.26 9.01 8.33
C SER A 96 5.88 8.67 7.74
N MET A 97 5.05 8.00 8.54
CA MET A 97 3.65 7.70 8.21
C MET A 97 2.88 8.99 7.81
N SER A 98 3.08 10.07 8.56
CA SER A 98 2.48 11.38 8.27
C SER A 98 2.86 11.96 6.90
N GLN A 99 4.04 11.64 6.35
CA GLN A 99 4.47 12.11 5.02
C GLN A 99 3.87 11.30 3.87
N ILE A 100 3.41 10.08 4.14
CA ILE A 100 2.86 9.20 3.10
C ILE A 100 1.33 9.15 3.14
N GLY A 101 0.69 10.04 3.90
CA GLY A 101 -0.76 10.26 3.88
C GLY A 101 -1.51 9.70 5.08
N GLY A 102 -0.82 9.41 6.19
CA GLY A 102 -1.40 8.96 7.46
C GLY A 102 -0.32 8.40 8.35
#